data_AF-A0AAW8STJ3-F1
#
_entry.id   AF-A0AAW8STJ3-F1
#
_cell.length_a   1.000
_cell.length_b   1.000
_cell.length_c   1.000
_cell.angle_alpha   90.00
_cell.angle_beta   90.00
_cell.angle_gamma   90.00
#
_symmetry.space_group_name_H-M   'P 1'
#
loop_
_entity.id
_entity.type
_entity.pdbx_description
1 polymer ?
#
loop_
_entity_poly.entity_id
_entity_poly.type
_entity_poly.pdbx_seq_one_letter_code
_entity_poly.pdbx_strand_id
1 'polypeptide(L)'
;METMDSQKRANLAIGLTILVALVFLSPIIKLIQPVGFLFNMVFAGLIGFFFFKEQFLQQFKHFKFKVLLYGVPLTMVSGIVFGIIFHAIAGKPTTNTIDSTLSMMMIFTQVPFMLMGEELLSTNLLIALENKGLSFKVASVIVSILFAFWHTTAYGFHPLQLLLTLMPIRLVLNFVWKRSNSVWVSWICHYLFDLLSMIPVALK
;
A
#
# COMPACT_ATOMS: atom_id res chain seq x y z
N MET A 1 29.48 5.25 -15.49
CA MET A 1 28.26 4.51 -15.11
C MET A 1 27.32 4.59 -16.31
N GLU A 2 27.27 3.55 -17.15
CA GLU A 2 26.40 3.56 -18.34
C GLU A 2 24.96 3.86 -17.95
N THR A 3 24.32 4.77 -18.66
CA THR A 3 22.92 5.14 -18.44
C THR A 3 22.05 3.95 -18.83
N MET A 4 21.65 3.16 -17.83
CA MET A 4 20.75 2.04 -18.01
C MET A 4 19.44 2.53 -18.66
N ASP A 5 19.02 1.82 -19.72
CA ASP A 5 17.78 2.10 -20.44
C ASP A 5 16.56 2.17 -19.49
N SER A 6 15.62 3.04 -19.82
CA SER A 6 14.41 3.30 -19.05
C SER A 6 13.58 2.03 -18.79
N GLN A 7 13.49 1.14 -19.78
CA GLN A 7 12.75 -0.12 -19.66
C GLN A 7 13.47 -1.11 -18.74
N LYS A 8 14.80 -1.18 -18.83
CA LYS A 8 15.64 -1.99 -17.92
C LYS A 8 15.52 -1.51 -16.48
N ARG A 9 15.53 -0.19 -16.25
CA ARG A 9 15.30 0.42 -14.92
C ARG A 9 13.93 0.07 -14.36
N ALA A 10 12.88 0.18 -15.18
CA ALA A 10 11.53 -0.17 -14.76
C ALA A 10 11.40 -1.67 -14.41
N ASN A 11 11.97 -2.56 -15.23
CA ASN A 11 11.97 -3.99 -14.95
C ASN A 11 12.68 -4.34 -13.63
N LEU A 12 13.85 -3.74 -13.40
CA LEU A 12 14.60 -3.98 -12.17
C LEU A 12 13.87 -3.41 -10.94
N ALA A 13 13.28 -2.23 -11.05
CA ALA A 13 12.47 -1.65 -9.98
C ALA A 13 11.24 -2.52 -9.64
N ILE A 14 10.54 -3.05 -10.65
CA ILE A 14 9.43 -3.99 -10.44
C ILE A 14 9.92 -5.24 -9.72
N GLY A 15 10.99 -5.88 -10.23
CA GLY A 15 11.54 -7.09 -9.64
C GLY A 15 11.98 -6.90 -8.19
N LEU A 16 12.68 -5.80 -7.89
CA LEU A 16 13.12 -5.49 -6.53
C LEU A 16 11.94 -5.14 -5.61
N THR A 17 10.93 -4.42 -6.10
CA THR A 17 9.75 -4.07 -5.29
C THR A 17 8.95 -5.32 -4.92
N ILE A 18 8.77 -6.24 -5.87
CA ILE A 18 8.15 -7.54 -5.63
C ILE A 18 9.02 -8.35 -4.64
N LEU A 19 10.34 -8.36 -4.81
CA LEU A 19 11.25 -9.05 -3.91
C LEU A 19 11.16 -8.53 -2.47
N VAL A 20 11.12 -7.22 -2.27
CA VAL A 20 10.94 -6.60 -0.93
C VAL A 20 9.66 -7.13 -0.28
N ALA A 21 8.54 -7.13 -1.01
CA ALA A 21 7.29 -7.64 -0.48
C ALA A 21 7.33 -9.15 -0.18
N LEU A 22 7.98 -9.95 -1.02
CA LEU A 22 8.16 -11.39 -0.76
C LEU A 22 9.08 -11.67 0.43
N VAL A 23 10.15 -10.90 0.62
CA VAL A 23 11.04 -11.01 1.78
C VAL A 23 10.28 -10.66 3.07
N PHE A 24 9.40 -9.65 3.02
CA PHE A 24 8.55 -9.29 4.16
C PHE A 24 7.60 -10.42 4.59
N LEU A 25 7.18 -11.26 3.64
CA LEU A 25 6.38 -12.46 3.90
C LEU A 25 7.19 -13.65 4.45
N SER A 26 8.51 -13.60 4.38
CA SER A 26 9.38 -14.71 4.79
C SER A 26 9.66 -14.72 6.30
N PRO A 27 10.04 -15.87 6.89
CA PRO A 27 10.42 -15.93 8.31
C PRO A 27 11.60 -15.03 8.70
N ILE A 28 12.41 -14.58 7.73
CA ILE A 28 13.54 -13.67 7.95
C ILE A 28 13.08 -12.37 8.62
N ILE A 29 11.83 -11.95 8.39
CA ILE A 29 11.29 -10.73 9.01
C ILE A 29 11.33 -10.77 10.54
N LYS A 30 11.25 -11.97 11.14
CA LYS A 30 11.34 -12.15 12.60
C LYS A 30 12.71 -11.72 13.16
N LEU A 31 13.77 -11.77 12.35
CA LEU A 31 15.12 -11.35 12.76
C LEU A 31 15.24 -9.83 12.89
N ILE A 32 14.36 -9.08 12.23
CA ILE A 32 14.37 -7.61 12.24
C ILE A 32 13.12 -7.01 12.87
N GLN A 33 12.33 -7.83 13.58
CA GLN A 33 11.02 -7.43 14.09
C GLN A 33 11.00 -6.10 14.87
N PRO A 34 12.01 -5.75 15.72
CA PRO A 34 12.03 -4.49 16.44
C PRO A 34 11.96 -3.24 15.54
N VAL A 35 12.41 -3.35 14.30
CA VAL A 35 12.43 -2.27 13.30
C VAL A 35 11.69 -2.65 12.02
N GLY A 36 10.97 -3.78 12.02
CA GLY A 36 10.32 -4.34 10.84
C GLY A 36 9.27 -3.39 10.24
N PHE A 37 8.66 -2.54 11.06
CA PHE A 37 7.72 -1.50 10.62
C PHE A 37 8.34 -0.45 9.67
N LEU A 38 9.68 -0.31 9.65
CA LEU A 38 10.40 0.56 8.71
C LEU A 38 10.79 -0.16 7.41
N PHE A 39 10.72 -1.49 7.36
CA PHE A 39 11.33 -2.29 6.29
C PHE A 39 10.86 -1.87 4.90
N ASN A 40 9.54 -1.88 4.67
CA ASN A 40 8.97 -1.50 3.38
C ASN A 40 9.28 -0.03 3.05
N MET A 41 9.19 0.87 4.02
CA MET A 41 9.48 2.29 3.80
C MET A 41 10.92 2.53 3.38
N VAL A 42 11.89 1.90 4.06
CA VAL A 42 13.31 2.05 3.75
C VAL A 42 13.62 1.43 2.39
N PHE A 43 13.28 0.16 2.16
CA PHE A 43 13.67 -0.53 0.93
C PHE A 43 12.90 -0.02 -0.30
N ALA A 44 11.59 0.23 -0.19
CA ALA A 44 10.84 0.86 -1.28
C ALA A 44 11.30 2.31 -1.52
N GLY A 45 11.63 3.05 -0.45
CA GLY A 45 12.22 4.38 -0.59
C GLY A 45 13.54 4.38 -1.36
N LEU A 46 14.45 3.45 -1.03
CA LEU A 46 15.73 3.30 -1.74
C LEU A 46 15.51 2.89 -3.20
N ILE A 47 14.61 1.95 -3.48
CA ILE A 47 14.27 1.57 -4.86
C ILE A 47 13.75 2.79 -5.62
N GLY A 48 12.76 3.51 -5.08
CA GLY A 48 12.20 4.68 -5.75
C GLY A 48 13.25 5.77 -6.00
N PHE A 49 14.08 6.05 -5.00
CA PHE A 49 15.14 7.06 -5.09
C PHE A 49 16.17 6.71 -6.18
N PHE A 50 16.73 5.50 -6.17
CA PHE A 50 17.78 5.13 -7.12
C PHE A 50 17.24 4.88 -8.54
N PHE A 51 16.04 4.32 -8.66
CA PHE A 51 15.49 3.92 -9.97
C PHE A 51 14.64 4.98 -10.64
N PHE A 52 14.01 5.91 -9.92
CA PHE A 52 13.14 6.94 -10.51
C PHE A 52 13.58 8.37 -10.19
N LYS A 53 14.47 8.59 -9.22
CA LYS A 53 15.07 9.89 -8.88
C LYS A 53 14.03 11.02 -8.79
N GLU A 54 14.03 11.95 -9.74
CA GLU A 54 13.12 13.10 -9.77
C GLU A 54 11.66 12.67 -9.74
N GLN A 55 11.24 11.69 -10.55
CA GLN A 55 9.84 11.25 -10.57
C GLN A 55 9.39 10.74 -9.19
N PHE A 56 10.29 10.07 -8.46
CA PHE A 56 10.03 9.65 -7.08
C PHE A 56 10.01 10.83 -6.11
N LEU A 57 11.00 11.73 -6.16
CA LEU A 57 11.08 12.87 -5.24
C LEU A 57 9.92 13.86 -5.43
N GLN A 58 9.44 14.03 -6.66
CA GLN A 58 8.33 14.93 -6.96
C GLN A 58 7.05 14.56 -6.20
N GLN A 59 6.79 13.27 -5.94
CA GLN A 59 5.58 12.86 -5.23
C GLN A 59 5.53 13.34 -3.76
N PHE A 60 6.68 13.72 -3.18
CA PHE A 60 6.75 14.26 -1.81
C PHE A 60 6.64 15.80 -1.77
N LYS A 61 6.77 16.47 -2.92
CA LYS A 61 6.76 17.94 -3.01
C LYS A 61 5.36 18.52 -3.21
N HIS A 62 4.38 17.70 -3.55
CA HIS A 62 3.02 18.13 -3.83
C HIS A 62 2.09 17.82 -2.67
N PHE A 63 1.09 18.69 -2.48
CA PHE A 63 -0.03 18.44 -1.59
C PHE A 63 -1.28 19.09 -2.16
N LYS A 64 -2.35 18.32 -2.39
CA LYS A 64 -3.61 18.83 -2.96
C LYS A 64 -4.76 18.62 -1.99
N PHE A 65 -5.05 19.64 -1.18
CA PHE A 65 -6.09 19.58 -0.14
C PHE A 65 -7.48 19.23 -0.70
N LYS A 66 -7.86 19.74 -1.88
CA LYS A 66 -9.13 19.36 -2.53
C LYS A 66 -9.24 17.86 -2.79
N VAL A 67 -8.13 17.21 -3.15
CA VAL A 67 -8.07 15.76 -3.36
C VAL A 67 -8.19 15.01 -2.06
N LEU A 68 -7.57 15.51 -0.99
CA LEU A 68 -7.72 14.95 0.35
C LEU A 68 -9.18 14.99 0.83
N LEU A 69 -9.87 16.12 0.64
CA LEU A 69 -11.26 16.32 1.09
C LEU A 69 -12.23 15.28 0.55
N TYR A 70 -12.12 14.90 -0.73
CA TYR A 70 -12.95 13.83 -1.28
C TYR A 70 -12.29 12.45 -1.17
N GLY A 71 -10.97 12.36 -1.08
CA GLY A 71 -10.21 11.11 -0.99
C GLY A 71 -10.52 10.35 0.29
N VAL A 72 -10.55 11.07 1.43
CA VAL A 72 -10.89 10.49 2.73
C VAL A 72 -12.27 9.81 2.72
N PRO A 73 -13.39 10.51 2.40
CA PRO A 73 -14.70 9.88 2.37
C PRO A 73 -14.80 8.80 1.28
N LEU A 74 -14.15 8.96 0.14
CA LEU A 74 -14.15 7.94 -0.92
C LEU A 74 -13.50 6.63 -0.46
N THR A 75 -12.36 6.70 0.24
CA THR A 75 -11.70 5.50 0.80
C THR A 75 -12.58 4.83 1.85
N MET A 76 -13.18 5.61 2.76
CA MET A 76 -14.08 5.08 3.81
C MET A 76 -15.32 4.40 3.22
N VAL A 77 -16.02 5.08 2.30
CA VAL A 77 -17.22 4.55 1.65
C VAL A 77 -16.88 3.28 0.86
N SER A 78 -15.76 3.26 0.14
CA SER A 78 -15.30 2.07 -0.58
C SER A 78 -15.13 0.88 0.37
N GLY A 79 -14.44 1.06 1.50
CA GLY A 79 -14.25 -0.01 2.49
C GLY A 79 -15.55 -0.54 3.07
N ILE A 80 -16.49 0.35 3.41
CA ILE A 80 -17.82 -0.03 3.92
C ILE A 80 -18.60 -0.82 2.87
N VAL A 81 -18.72 -0.29 1.65
CA VAL A 81 -19.48 -0.92 0.56
C VAL A 81 -18.95 -2.30 0.25
N PHE A 82 -17.63 -2.42 0.08
CA PHE A 82 -17.01 -3.69 -0.27
C PHE A 82 -16.96 -4.68 0.90
N GLY A 83 -16.90 -4.20 2.15
CA GLY A 83 -17.10 -5.02 3.34
C GLY A 83 -18.50 -5.62 3.41
N ILE A 84 -19.54 -4.82 3.10
CA ILE A 84 -20.93 -5.29 3.03
C ILE A 84 -21.10 -6.32 1.90
N ILE A 85 -20.54 -6.03 0.71
CA ILE A 85 -20.58 -6.97 -0.42
C ILE A 85 -19.93 -8.30 -0.05
N PHE A 86 -18.73 -8.26 0.55
CA PHE A 86 -18.07 -9.47 1.02
C PHE A 86 -18.95 -10.22 2.03
N HIS A 87 -19.52 -9.51 3.01
CA HIS A 87 -20.37 -10.12 4.03
C HIS A 87 -21.60 -10.83 3.44
N ALA A 88 -22.23 -10.20 2.44
CA ALA A 88 -23.38 -10.77 1.75
C ALA A 88 -23.03 -12.03 0.93
N ILE A 89 -21.82 -12.12 0.38
CA ILE A 89 -21.40 -13.22 -0.50
C ILE A 89 -20.76 -14.38 0.29
N ALA A 90 -19.93 -14.06 1.29
CA ALA A 90 -19.03 -15.01 1.94
C ALA A 90 -19.21 -15.08 3.47
N GLY A 91 -20.07 -14.25 4.06
CA GLY A 91 -20.33 -14.24 5.50
C GLY A 91 -19.29 -13.47 6.31
N LYS A 92 -18.96 -13.96 7.51
CA LYS A 92 -18.04 -13.23 8.41
C LYS A 92 -16.60 -13.29 7.88
N PRO A 93 -15.88 -12.15 7.79
CA PRO A 93 -14.47 -12.15 7.40
C PRO A 93 -13.62 -12.88 8.42
N THR A 94 -12.52 -13.50 7.95
CA THR A 94 -11.47 -13.96 8.85
C THR A 94 -10.84 -12.77 9.54
N THR A 95 -10.43 -12.96 10.79
CA THR A 95 -9.71 -11.94 11.57
C THR A 95 -8.29 -11.77 11.04
N ASN A 96 -7.81 -10.53 11.01
CA ASN A 96 -6.42 -10.27 10.67
C ASN A 96 -5.54 -10.73 11.85
N THR A 97 -4.51 -11.53 11.58
CA THR A 97 -3.65 -12.07 12.65
C THR A 97 -2.91 -10.98 13.44
N ILE A 98 -2.72 -9.81 12.84
CA ILE A 98 -2.09 -8.64 13.48
C ILE A 98 -2.99 -8.04 14.57
N ASP A 99 -4.32 -8.17 14.44
CA ASP A 99 -5.30 -7.57 15.37
C ASP A 99 -5.04 -7.96 16.83
N SER A 100 -4.59 -9.20 17.06
CA SER A 100 -4.28 -9.74 18.39
C SER A 100 -3.05 -9.13 19.06
N THR A 101 -2.23 -8.40 18.31
CA THR A 101 -0.96 -7.80 18.77
C THR A 101 -0.97 -6.27 18.72
N LEU A 102 -2.07 -5.68 18.23
CA LEU A 102 -2.17 -4.26 18.00
C LEU A 102 -2.35 -3.49 19.31
N SER A 103 -1.54 -2.46 19.52
CA SER A 103 -1.66 -1.55 20.68
C SER A 103 -1.80 -0.10 20.24
N MET A 104 -2.37 0.74 21.11
CA MET A 104 -2.45 2.19 20.87
C MET A 104 -1.08 2.82 20.60
N MET A 105 -0.03 2.35 21.29
CA MET A 105 1.33 2.82 21.04
C MET A 105 1.78 2.51 19.61
N MET A 106 1.53 1.30 19.11
CA MET A 106 1.89 0.90 17.74
C MET A 106 1.13 1.73 16.70
N ILE A 107 -0.15 2.02 16.92
CA ILE A 107 -0.99 2.82 16.01
C ILE A 107 -0.40 4.22 15.75
N PHE A 108 0.25 4.83 16.73
CA PHE A 108 0.81 6.18 16.60
C PHE A 108 2.33 6.20 16.32
N THR A 109 3.06 5.13 16.63
CA THR A 109 4.53 5.11 16.50
C THR A 109 5.07 4.20 15.40
N GLN A 110 4.30 3.22 14.93
CA GLN A 110 4.76 2.23 13.95
C GLN A 110 3.90 2.23 12.68
N VAL A 111 2.57 2.19 12.83
CA VAL A 111 1.62 2.15 11.70
C VAL A 111 1.84 3.28 10.68
N PRO A 112 2.08 4.55 11.07
CA PRO A 112 2.39 5.63 10.12
C PRO A 112 3.49 5.27 9.11
N PHE A 113 4.58 4.67 9.59
CA PHE A 113 5.73 4.31 8.77
C PHE A 113 5.48 3.04 7.96
N MET A 114 4.77 2.07 8.53
CA MET A 114 4.37 0.85 7.83
C MET A 114 3.50 1.20 6.61
N LEU A 115 2.49 2.05 6.79
CA LEU A 115 1.61 2.48 5.72
C LEU A 115 2.33 3.37 4.70
N MET A 116 3.30 4.19 5.13
CA MET A 116 4.16 4.90 4.17
C MET A 116 4.93 3.90 3.30
N GLY A 117 5.47 2.83 3.89
CA GLY A 117 6.11 1.75 3.13
C GLY A 117 5.19 1.11 2.10
N GLU A 118 3.94 0.83 2.46
CA GLU A 118 2.93 0.30 1.54
C GLU A 118 2.59 1.26 0.39
N GLU A 119 2.49 2.56 0.69
CA GLU A 119 2.31 3.59 -0.33
C GLU A 119 3.51 3.61 -1.30
N LEU A 120 4.74 3.60 -0.79
CA LEU A 120 5.94 3.63 -1.63
C LEU A 120 6.10 2.36 -2.48
N LEU A 121 5.78 1.18 -1.96
CA LEU A 121 5.72 -0.05 -2.76
C LEU A 121 4.72 0.12 -3.92
N SER A 122 3.52 0.63 -3.62
CA SER A 122 2.45 0.80 -4.60
C SER A 122 2.80 1.84 -5.66
N THR A 123 3.25 3.03 -5.26
CA THR A 123 3.54 4.13 -6.19
C THR A 123 4.77 3.86 -7.04
N ASN A 124 5.78 3.17 -6.51
CA ASN A 124 6.92 2.70 -7.30
C ASN A 124 6.49 1.72 -8.41
N LEU A 125 5.60 0.77 -8.11
CA LEU A 125 5.08 -0.12 -9.14
C LEU A 125 4.24 0.63 -10.18
N LEU A 126 3.39 1.58 -9.76
CA LEU A 126 2.62 2.42 -10.68
C LEU A 126 3.55 3.19 -11.63
N ILE A 127 4.55 3.88 -11.08
CA ILE A 127 5.57 4.59 -11.85
C ILE A 127 6.28 3.66 -12.82
N ALA A 128 6.73 2.49 -12.35
CA ALA A 128 7.45 1.54 -13.19
C ALA A 128 6.59 1.03 -14.36
N LEU A 129 5.33 0.67 -14.09
CA LEU A 129 4.42 0.15 -15.10
C LEU A 129 4.02 1.25 -16.12
N GLU A 130 3.76 2.48 -15.67
CA GLU A 130 3.50 3.61 -16.57
C GLU A 130 4.73 3.94 -17.42
N ASN A 131 5.94 3.88 -16.85
CA ASN A 131 7.19 4.06 -17.61
C ASN A 131 7.41 2.94 -18.66
N LYS A 132 6.78 1.76 -18.48
CA LYS A 132 6.73 0.69 -19.48
C LYS A 132 5.65 0.88 -20.55
N GLY A 133 4.90 1.99 -20.50
CA GLY A 133 3.86 2.32 -21.45
C GLY A 133 2.46 1.80 -21.09
N LEU A 134 2.26 1.21 -19.90
CA LEU A 134 0.92 0.80 -19.47
C LEU A 134 0.11 2.03 -19.07
N SER A 135 -1.18 2.05 -19.41
CA SER A 135 -2.08 3.09 -18.91
C SER A 135 -2.22 3.00 -17.38
N PHE A 136 -2.42 4.14 -16.73
CA PHE A 136 -2.68 4.21 -15.29
C PHE A 136 -3.79 3.24 -14.83
N LYS A 137 -4.86 3.06 -15.62
CA LYS A 137 -5.96 2.16 -15.27
C LYS A 137 -5.47 0.71 -15.14
N VAL A 138 -4.69 0.24 -16.12
CA VAL A 138 -4.15 -1.13 -16.14
C VAL A 138 -3.11 -1.28 -15.03
N ALA A 139 -2.19 -0.32 -14.89
CA ALA A 139 -1.19 -0.32 -13.82
C ALA A 139 -1.86 -0.37 -12.42
N SER A 140 -2.91 0.42 -12.21
CA SER A 140 -3.66 0.46 -10.95
C SER A 140 -4.32 -0.87 -10.63
N VAL A 141 -4.92 -1.56 -11.60
CA VAL A 141 -5.50 -2.89 -11.39
C VAL A 141 -4.42 -3.90 -11.00
N ILE A 142 -3.29 -3.93 -11.71
CA ILE A 142 -2.16 -4.83 -11.41
C ILE A 142 -1.64 -4.58 -9.99
N VAL A 143 -1.38 -3.33 -9.64
CA VAL A 143 -0.87 -2.95 -8.31
C VAL A 143 -1.86 -3.29 -7.21
N SER A 144 -3.16 -3.06 -7.42
CA SER A 144 -4.18 -3.39 -6.41
C SER A 144 -4.32 -4.90 -6.18
N ILE A 145 -4.17 -5.72 -7.22
CA ILE A 145 -4.15 -7.18 -7.10
C ILE A 145 -2.91 -7.62 -6.31
N LEU A 146 -1.71 -7.14 -6.70
CA LEU A 146 -0.46 -7.46 -5.99
C LEU A 146 -0.54 -7.06 -4.51
N PHE A 147 -1.04 -5.85 -4.24
CA PHE A 147 -1.24 -5.34 -2.88
C PHE A 147 -2.15 -6.26 -2.06
N ALA A 148 -3.31 -6.66 -2.61
CA ALA A 148 -4.21 -7.57 -1.92
C ALA A 148 -3.52 -8.90 -1.57
N PHE A 149 -2.77 -9.48 -2.50
CA PHE A 149 -2.07 -10.74 -2.28
C PHE A 149 -0.82 -10.62 -1.38
N TRP A 150 -0.26 -9.43 -1.17
CA TRP A 150 0.76 -9.23 -0.14
C TRP A 150 0.22 -9.34 1.29
N HIS A 151 -1.09 -9.39 1.48
CA HIS A 151 -1.71 -9.58 2.79
C HIS A 151 -2.14 -11.03 3.06
N THR A 152 -1.78 -11.96 2.16
CA THR A 152 -2.28 -13.34 2.20
C THR A 152 -2.00 -14.05 3.54
N THR A 153 -0.82 -13.83 4.14
CA THR A 153 -0.45 -14.42 5.43
C THR A 153 -1.23 -13.83 6.61
N ALA A 154 -1.57 -12.54 6.55
CA ALA A 154 -2.36 -11.86 7.58
C ALA A 154 -3.82 -12.34 7.61
N TYR A 155 -4.35 -12.76 6.45
CA TYR A 155 -5.72 -13.23 6.26
C TYR A 155 -5.79 -14.73 5.91
N GLY A 156 -4.88 -15.56 6.42
CA GLY A 156 -4.99 -17.02 6.35
C GLY A 156 -5.22 -17.64 4.96
N PHE A 157 -4.71 -17.01 3.89
CA PHE A 157 -4.95 -17.44 2.51
C PHE A 157 -6.43 -17.48 2.09
N HIS A 158 -7.16 -16.37 2.29
CA HIS A 158 -8.53 -16.18 1.79
C HIS A 158 -8.61 -15.20 0.59
N PRO A 159 -8.30 -15.62 -0.66
CA PRO A 159 -8.25 -14.74 -1.85
C PRO A 159 -9.50 -13.90 -2.08
N LEU A 160 -10.70 -14.45 -1.86
CA LEU A 160 -11.94 -13.71 -2.07
C LEU A 160 -12.06 -12.52 -1.11
N GLN A 161 -11.66 -12.69 0.15
CA GLN A 161 -11.62 -11.61 1.13
C GLN A 161 -10.62 -10.55 0.68
N LEU A 162 -9.38 -10.95 0.33
CA LEU A 162 -8.34 -10.03 -0.13
C LEU A 162 -8.78 -9.18 -1.34
N LEU A 163 -9.36 -9.84 -2.35
CA LEU A 163 -9.80 -9.19 -3.58
C LEU A 163 -11.04 -8.31 -3.38
N LEU A 164 -11.94 -8.67 -2.47
CA LEU A 164 -13.12 -7.84 -2.23
C LEU A 164 -12.87 -6.74 -1.22
N THR A 165 -11.99 -6.90 -0.22
CA THR A 165 -11.85 -5.89 0.84
C THR A 165 -10.59 -5.03 0.72
N LEU A 166 -9.49 -5.53 0.14
CA LEU A 166 -8.22 -4.78 0.05
C LEU A 166 -7.98 -4.17 -1.33
N MET A 167 -8.24 -4.93 -2.40
CA MET A 167 -8.04 -4.44 -3.77
C MET A 167 -8.84 -3.14 -4.06
N PRO A 168 -10.11 -2.99 -3.65
CA PRO A 168 -10.87 -1.76 -3.93
C PRO A 168 -10.35 -0.54 -3.17
N ILE A 169 -9.89 -0.72 -1.93
CA ILE A 169 -9.22 0.34 -1.18
C ILE A 169 -7.95 0.78 -1.90
N ARG A 170 -7.13 -0.17 -2.34
CA ARG A 170 -5.91 0.16 -3.09
C ARG A 170 -6.21 0.86 -4.42
N LEU A 171 -7.27 0.48 -5.13
CA LEU A 171 -7.71 1.20 -6.33
C LEU A 171 -8.05 2.67 -6.05
N VAL A 172 -8.75 2.93 -4.94
CA VAL A 172 -9.07 4.30 -4.51
C VAL A 172 -7.80 5.07 -4.13
N LEU A 173 -6.89 4.46 -3.37
CA LEU A 173 -5.64 5.10 -2.96
C LEU A 173 -4.74 5.44 -4.17
N ASN A 174 -4.64 4.51 -5.13
CA ASN A 174 -3.94 4.76 -6.40
C ASN A 174 -4.56 5.95 -7.16
N PHE A 175 -5.89 6.00 -7.21
CA PHE A 175 -6.62 7.11 -7.84
C PHE A 175 -6.36 8.44 -7.12
N VAL A 176 -6.42 8.45 -5.78
CA VAL A 176 -6.12 9.63 -4.95
C VAL A 176 -4.69 10.11 -5.19
N TRP A 177 -3.71 9.19 -5.22
CA TRP A 177 -2.33 9.50 -5.56
C TRP A 177 -2.23 10.12 -6.96
N LYS A 178 -2.85 9.51 -7.99
CA LYS A 178 -2.78 10.01 -9.37
C LYS A 178 -3.40 11.40 -9.53
N ARG A 179 -4.47 11.71 -8.80
CA ARG A 179 -5.12 13.04 -8.83
C ARG A 179 -4.32 14.10 -8.08
N SER A 180 -3.65 13.71 -7.00
CA SER A 180 -2.87 14.62 -6.16
C SER A 180 -1.43 14.78 -6.61
N ASN A 181 -0.86 13.81 -7.34
CA ASN A 181 0.59 13.63 -7.53
C ASN A 181 1.35 13.65 -6.19
N SER A 182 0.71 13.19 -5.10
CA SER A 182 1.21 13.33 -3.74
C SER A 182 1.07 12.02 -2.98
N VAL A 183 2.19 11.47 -2.52
CA VAL A 183 2.17 10.33 -1.60
C VAL A 183 1.61 10.73 -0.24
N TRP A 184 1.79 11.99 0.18
CA TRP A 184 1.21 12.47 1.44
C TRP A 184 -0.31 12.43 1.44
N VAL A 185 -0.95 12.80 0.31
CA VAL A 185 -2.42 12.79 0.23
C VAL A 185 -2.97 11.37 0.26
N SER A 186 -2.39 10.43 -0.50
CA SER A 186 -2.83 9.02 -0.45
C SER A 186 -2.51 8.37 0.89
N TRP A 187 -1.33 8.64 1.46
CA TRP A 187 -0.93 8.17 2.78
C TRP A 187 -1.87 8.65 3.90
N ILE A 188 -2.28 9.93 3.92
CA ILE A 188 -3.25 10.40 4.92
C ILE A 188 -4.60 9.69 4.75
N CYS A 189 -5.07 9.51 3.51
CA CYS A 189 -6.32 8.77 3.26
C CYS A 189 -6.23 7.33 3.75
N HIS A 190 -5.08 6.69 3.52
CA HIS A 190 -4.81 5.32 3.96
C HIS A 190 -4.74 5.23 5.49
N TYR A 191 -3.96 6.11 6.13
CA TYR A 191 -3.81 6.14 7.58
C TYR A 191 -5.13 6.40 8.30
N LEU A 192 -5.95 7.35 7.82
CA LEU A 192 -7.25 7.63 8.44
C LEU A 192 -8.24 6.47 8.26
N PHE A 193 -8.21 5.78 7.12
CA PHE A 193 -9.03 4.59 6.89
C PHE A 193 -8.65 3.48 7.88
N ASP A 194 -7.36 3.17 7.99
CA ASP A 194 -6.86 2.14 8.88
C ASP A 194 -7.10 2.49 10.34
N LEU A 195 -6.87 3.74 10.74
CA LEU A 195 -7.09 4.23 12.10
C LEU A 195 -8.51 3.94 12.61
N LEU A 196 -9.52 4.16 11.76
CA LEU A 196 -10.92 3.88 12.12
C LEU A 196 -11.19 2.39 12.37
N SER A 197 -10.50 1.51 11.65
CA SER A 197 -10.62 0.06 11.86
C SER A 197 -9.78 -0.44 13.05
N MET A 198 -8.64 0.19 13.30
CA MET A 198 -7.63 -0.22 14.26
C MET A 198 -7.90 0.25 15.69
N ILE A 199 -8.39 1.48 15.89
CA ILE A 199 -8.68 2.02 17.25
C ILE A 199 -9.65 1.10 18.02
N PRO A 200 -10.80 0.68 17.46
CA PRO A 200 -11.73 -0.19 18.19
C PRO A 200 -11.15 -1.57 18.53
N VAL A 201 -10.14 -2.04 17.79
CA VAL A 201 -9.44 -3.31 18.06
C VAL A 201 -8.44 -3.13 19.20
N ALA A 202 -7.67 -2.04 19.20
CA ALA A 202 -6.64 -1.78 20.21
C ALA A 202 -7.18 -1.34 21.59
N LEU A 203 -8.47 -1.01 21.69
CA LEU A 203 -9.16 -0.67 22.94
C LEU A 203 -9.87 -1.87 23.61
N LYS A 204 -9.87 -3.04 22.96
CA LYS A 204 -10.42 -4.29 23.52
C LYS A 204 -9.40 -4.96 24.43
#